data_AF-A0A4Y2LDC3-F1
#
_entry.id   AF-A0A4Y2LDC3-F1
#
_cell.length_a   1.000
_cell.length_b   1.000
_cell.length_c   1.000
_cell.angle_alpha   90.00
_cell.angle_beta   90.00
_cell.angle_gamma   90.00
#
_symmetry.space_group_name_H-M   'P 1'
#
loop_
_entity.id
_entity.type
_entity.pdbx_description
1 polymer ?
#
loop_
_entity_poly.entity_id
_entity_poly.type
_entity_poly.pdbx_seq_one_letter_code
_entity_poly.pdbx_strand_id
1 'polypeptide(L)'
;MAFLAKAQKADLLSPAAEAVTSARIQKEEKEREFVAKEKEKEKEIELFLKKMELEIEAKRIESTTEGRVKSPFDVCRLILKFDPKVGDINLYMTLFERQVKRAKVSEELWVSHLIGLLPNDMAQLIAREPDEVTDDYEQVKQILLKRYKFSAEMF
;
A
#
# COMPACT_ATOMS: atom_id res chain seq x y z
N MET A 1 16.28 20.30 99.67
CA MET A 1 15.00 20.28 98.93
C MET A 1 15.28 20.58 97.47
N ALA A 2 15.01 19.58 96.63
CA ALA A 2 14.98 19.47 95.17
C ALA A 2 15.24 20.73 94.30
N PHE A 3 16.28 20.65 93.45
CA PHE A 3 16.37 21.42 92.20
C PHE A 3 16.36 20.47 90.99
N LEU A 4 15.20 20.41 90.35
CA LEU A 4 14.98 20.36 88.89
C LEU A 4 15.96 19.52 88.03
N ALA A 5 15.70 18.21 87.95
CA ALA A 5 16.05 17.41 86.78
C ALA A 5 15.07 17.75 85.64
N LYS A 6 15.41 18.75 84.81
CA LYS A 6 14.59 19.16 83.67
C LYS A 6 15.44 19.15 82.40
N ALA A 7 15.84 17.97 81.94
CA ALA A 7 16.34 17.78 80.58
C ALA A 7 16.43 16.30 80.23
N GLN A 8 15.31 15.66 79.88
CA GLN A 8 15.29 14.55 78.92
C GLN A 8 13.82 14.18 78.64
N LYS A 9 13.23 14.87 77.67
CA LYS A 9 11.95 14.48 77.06
C LYS A 9 12.04 14.60 75.53
N ALA A 10 13.23 14.40 74.96
CA ALA A 10 13.44 14.46 73.52
C ALA A 10 13.50 13.08 72.85
N ASP A 11 13.98 12.03 73.54
CA ASP A 11 14.22 10.74 72.89
C ASP A 11 13.34 9.64 73.46
N LEU A 12 12.12 9.47 72.93
CA LEU A 12 11.42 8.18 72.96
C LEU A 12 10.45 8.07 71.77
N LEU A 13 10.92 8.30 70.55
CA LEU A 13 10.39 7.52 69.43
C LEU A 13 11.08 6.16 69.50
N SER A 14 10.31 5.12 69.81
CA SER A 14 10.80 3.74 69.90
C SER A 14 11.46 3.34 68.57
N PRO A 15 12.59 2.60 68.58
CA PRO A 15 13.23 2.08 67.38
C PRO A 15 12.26 1.32 66.45
N ALA A 16 11.19 0.76 67.02
CA ALA A 16 10.13 0.10 66.26
C ALA A 16 9.27 1.06 65.41
N ALA A 17 9.04 2.30 65.87
CA ALA A 17 8.26 3.30 65.14
C ALA A 17 9.05 3.90 63.94
N GLU A 18 10.36 4.07 64.09
CA GLU A 18 11.26 4.49 63.00
C GLU A 18 11.44 3.39 61.94
N ALA A 19 11.54 2.12 62.37
CA ALA A 19 11.59 0.99 61.43
C ALA A 19 10.30 0.85 60.60
N VAL A 20 9.13 1.05 61.22
CA VAL A 20 7.83 0.99 60.53
C VAL A 20 7.65 2.15 59.55
N THR A 21 8.11 3.36 59.89
CA THR A 21 8.05 4.51 58.98
C THR A 21 9.03 4.36 57.80
N SER A 22 10.24 3.89 58.05
CA SER A 22 11.24 3.61 57.01
C SER A 22 10.78 2.51 56.04
N ALA A 23 10.20 1.41 56.56
CA ALA A 23 9.63 0.35 55.71
C ALA A 23 8.46 0.84 54.85
N ARG A 24 7.65 1.77 55.37
CA ARG A 24 6.52 2.36 54.66
C ARG A 24 6.98 3.27 53.51
N ILE A 25 8.01 4.08 53.74
CA ILE A 25 8.63 4.93 52.71
C ILE A 25 9.27 4.08 51.61
N GLN A 26 10.03 3.04 51.96
CA GLN A 26 10.64 2.13 50.98
C GLN A 26 9.62 1.38 50.11
N LYS A 27 8.46 1.02 50.69
CA LYS A 27 7.38 0.39 49.93
C LYS A 27 6.76 1.36 48.93
N GLU A 28 6.52 2.60 49.35
CA GLU A 28 5.95 3.64 48.50
C GLU A 28 6.91 4.06 47.37
N GLU A 29 8.21 4.12 47.63
CA GLU A 29 9.23 4.36 46.59
C GLU A 29 9.27 3.23 45.55
N LYS A 30 9.21 1.96 45.98
CA LYS A 30 9.16 0.82 45.05
C LYS A 30 7.90 0.81 44.19
N GLU A 31 6.74 1.16 44.77
CA GLU A 31 5.49 1.30 44.02
C GLU A 31 5.58 2.44 42.99
N ARG A 32 6.16 3.60 43.37
CA ARG A 32 6.38 4.72 42.44
C ARG A 32 7.34 4.37 41.31
N GLU A 33 8.41 3.63 41.60
CA GLU A 33 9.38 3.18 40.59
C GLU A 33 8.73 2.18 39.61
N PHE A 34 7.89 1.26 40.10
CA PHE A 34 7.17 0.32 39.26
C PHE A 34 6.19 1.03 38.31
N VAL A 35 5.41 1.99 38.84
CA VAL A 35 4.49 2.81 38.04
C VAL A 35 5.25 3.65 37.01
N ALA A 36 6.41 4.19 37.36
CA ALA A 36 7.25 4.93 36.43
C ALA A 36 7.74 4.05 35.26
N LYS A 37 8.19 2.82 35.55
CA LYS A 37 8.62 1.84 34.53
C LYS A 37 7.48 1.40 33.62
N GLU A 38 6.27 1.18 34.15
CA GLU A 38 5.12 0.87 33.30
C GLU A 38 4.76 2.01 32.36
N LYS A 39 4.74 3.25 32.88
CA LYS A 39 4.46 4.44 32.08
C LYS A 39 5.53 4.69 31.01
N GLU A 40 6.78 4.31 31.26
CA GLU A 40 7.84 4.38 30.27
C GLU A 40 7.63 3.36 29.14
N LYS A 41 7.29 2.11 29.47
CA LYS A 41 6.94 1.09 28.47
C LYS A 41 5.74 1.48 27.63
N GLU A 42 4.71 2.06 28.25
CA GLU A 42 3.52 2.52 27.54
C GLU A 42 3.86 3.61 26.52
N LYS A 43 4.70 4.58 26.89
CA LYS A 43 5.20 5.61 25.97
C LYS A 43 6.03 5.03 24.84
N GLU A 44 6.83 4.00 25.10
CA GLU A 44 7.64 3.33 24.08
C GLU A 44 6.76 2.61 23.05
N ILE A 45 5.71 1.92 23.51
CA ILE A 45 4.71 1.28 22.64
C ILE A 45 3.97 2.34 21.81
N GLU A 46 3.56 3.45 22.42
CA GLU A 46 2.88 4.56 21.73
C GLU A 46 3.77 5.16 20.63
N LEU A 47 5.05 5.39 20.93
CA LEU A 47 6.04 5.87 19.96
C LEU A 47 6.23 4.90 18.80
N PHE A 48 6.31 3.60 19.10
CA PHE A 48 6.43 2.56 18.07
C PHE A 48 5.21 2.51 17.16
N LEU A 49 4.00 2.56 17.73
CA LEU A 49 2.75 2.60 16.97
C LEU A 49 2.69 3.83 16.06
N LYS A 50 3.03 5.00 16.58
CA LYS A 50 3.03 6.26 15.81
C LYS A 50 4.05 6.23 14.68
N LYS A 51 5.23 5.64 14.91
CA LYS A 51 6.25 5.46 13.86
C LYS A 51 5.73 4.53 12.76
N MET A 52 5.09 3.42 13.12
CA MET A 52 4.52 2.48 12.15
C MET A 52 3.38 3.12 11.35
N GLU A 53 2.51 3.90 11.99
CA GLU A 53 1.44 4.64 11.32
C GLU A 53 1.99 5.69 10.34
N LEU A 54 3.02 6.45 10.75
CA LEU A 54 3.71 7.39 9.87
C LEU A 54 4.41 6.68 8.69
N GLU A 55 4.98 5.49 8.90
CA GLU A 55 5.58 4.71 7.81
C GLU A 55 4.52 4.20 6.82
N ILE A 56 3.36 3.76 7.32
CA ILE A 56 2.22 3.34 6.49
C ILE A 56 1.69 4.54 5.70
N GLU A 57 1.51 5.70 6.34
CA GLU A 57 1.03 6.91 5.67
C GLU A 57 2.08 7.45 4.70
N ALA A 58 3.38 7.38 5.01
CA ALA A 58 4.46 7.73 4.09
C ALA A 58 4.44 6.83 2.85
N LYS A 59 4.31 5.50 3.00
CA LYS A 59 4.15 4.58 1.86
C LYS A 59 2.88 4.83 1.06
N ARG A 60 1.80 5.23 1.73
CA ARG A 60 0.54 5.63 1.08
C ARG A 60 0.70 6.93 0.29
N ILE A 61 1.43 7.89 0.83
CA ILE A 61 1.73 9.14 0.14
C ILE A 61 2.71 8.88 -1.01
N GLU A 62 3.75 8.08 -0.83
CA GLU A 62 4.64 7.63 -1.91
C GLU A 62 3.84 6.94 -3.03
N SER A 63 2.94 6.00 -2.71
CA SER A 63 2.08 5.38 -3.74
C SER A 63 1.05 6.31 -4.40
N THR A 64 0.80 7.49 -3.84
CA THR A 64 -0.06 8.52 -4.47
C THR A 64 0.73 9.61 -5.19
N THR A 65 1.99 9.84 -4.81
CA THR A 65 2.87 10.90 -5.34
C THR A 65 3.83 10.35 -6.40
N GLU A 66 4.30 9.11 -6.27
CA GLU A 66 5.03 8.35 -7.29
C GLU A 66 4.08 7.72 -8.31
N GLY A 67 3.21 8.56 -8.87
CA GLY A 67 2.27 8.14 -9.89
C GLY A 67 1.20 7.22 -9.31
N ARG A 68 -0.04 7.54 -9.66
CA ARG A 68 -1.02 6.50 -9.83
C ARG A 68 -0.43 5.51 -10.86
N VAL A 69 0.32 4.50 -10.43
CA VAL A 69 0.38 3.21 -11.11
C VAL A 69 -1.04 2.70 -10.95
N LYS A 70 -1.94 3.28 -11.75
CA LYS A 70 -3.07 2.56 -12.31
C LYS A 70 -2.41 1.25 -12.70
N SER A 71 -2.80 0.17 -12.04
CA SER A 71 -2.34 -1.14 -12.47
C SER A 71 -2.43 -1.15 -14.00
N PRO A 72 -1.47 -1.71 -14.75
CA PRO A 72 -1.58 -1.79 -16.22
C PRO A 72 -2.97 -2.28 -16.67
N PHE A 73 -3.59 -3.11 -15.81
CA PHE A 73 -4.96 -3.59 -15.87
C PHE A 73 -6.05 -2.50 -15.79
N ASP A 74 -5.89 -1.42 -15.03
CA ASP A 74 -6.88 -0.34 -14.91
C ASP A 74 -7.07 0.46 -16.20
N VAL A 75 -6.04 0.57 -17.06
CA VAL A 75 -6.20 1.29 -18.32
C VAL A 75 -6.83 0.41 -19.39
N CYS A 76 -6.49 -0.89 -19.44
CA CYS A 76 -7.14 -1.82 -20.37
C CYS A 76 -8.61 -2.08 -20.00
N ARG A 77 -8.98 -1.94 -18.72
CA ARG A 77 -10.39 -1.95 -18.29
C ARG A 77 -11.23 -0.82 -18.89
N LEU A 78 -10.61 0.29 -19.29
CA LEU A 78 -11.27 1.41 -19.97
C LEU A 78 -11.37 1.21 -21.48
N ILE A 79 -10.62 0.27 -22.05
CA ILE A 79 -10.70 -0.05 -23.47
C ILE A 79 -11.91 -0.97 -23.64
N LEU A 80 -12.90 -0.50 -24.40
CA LEU A 80 -14.07 -1.31 -24.73
C LEU A 80 -13.63 -2.52 -25.57
N LYS A 81 -14.33 -3.65 -25.38
CA LYS A 81 -14.16 -4.81 -26.25
C LYS A 81 -14.56 -4.45 -27.68
N PHE A 82 -13.82 -4.98 -28.66
CA PHE A 82 -14.13 -4.74 -30.06
C PHE A 82 -15.39 -5.51 -30.49
N ASP A 83 -16.28 -4.84 -31.23
CA ASP A 83 -17.42 -5.48 -31.90
C ASP A 83 -17.23 -5.42 -33.43
N PRO A 84 -16.96 -6.54 -34.11
CA PRO A 84 -16.75 -6.58 -35.56
C PRO A 84 -17.98 -6.21 -36.38
N LYS A 85 -19.18 -6.26 -35.81
CA LYS A 85 -20.41 -6.00 -36.56
C LYS A 85 -20.63 -4.51 -36.84
N VAL A 86 -20.08 -3.66 -35.97
CA VAL A 86 -20.34 -2.21 -35.97
C VAL A 86 -19.04 -1.41 -35.94
N GLY A 87 -17.95 -2.00 -35.47
CA GLY A 87 -16.69 -1.30 -35.24
C GLY A 87 -15.76 -1.27 -36.46
N ASP A 88 -15.20 -0.09 -36.75
CA ASP A 88 -14.06 0.05 -37.65
C ASP A 88 -12.77 -0.39 -36.94
N ILE A 89 -12.13 -1.43 -37.49
CA ILE A 89 -10.88 -1.98 -36.97
C ILE A 89 -9.74 -0.94 -36.96
N ASN A 90 -9.68 -0.04 -37.94
CA ASN A 90 -8.61 0.97 -38.01
C ASN A 90 -8.73 1.97 -36.86
N LEU A 91 -9.96 2.45 -36.63
CA LEU A 91 -10.28 3.33 -35.52
C LEU A 91 -9.99 2.64 -34.19
N TYR A 92 -10.37 1.35 -34.06
CA TYR A 92 -10.13 0.57 -32.86
C TYR A 92 -8.62 0.42 -32.55
N MET A 93 -7.80 0.07 -33.54
CA MET A 93 -6.34 0.01 -33.37
C MET A 93 -5.77 1.35 -32.89
N THR A 94 -6.20 2.46 -33.51
CA THR A 94 -5.74 3.81 -33.13
C THR A 94 -6.12 4.16 -31.68
N LEU A 95 -7.34 3.80 -31.26
CA LEU A 95 -7.80 4.00 -29.89
C LEU A 95 -7.00 3.14 -28.90
N PHE A 96 -6.80 1.87 -29.21
CA PHE A 96 -5.99 0.95 -28.41
C PHE A 96 -4.59 1.52 -28.17
N GLU A 97 -3.86 1.89 -29.23
CA GLU A 97 -2.50 2.46 -29.15
C GLU A 97 -2.44 3.69 -28.26
N ARG A 98 -3.39 4.63 -28.42
CA ARG A 98 -3.44 5.83 -27.57
C ARG A 98 -3.63 5.48 -26.10
N GLN A 99 -4.42 4.46 -25.79
CA GLN A 99 -4.71 4.05 -24.42
C GLN A 99 -3.51 3.37 -23.78
N VAL A 100 -2.88 2.40 -24.46
CA VAL A 100 -1.69 1.71 -23.92
C VAL A 100 -0.50 2.65 -23.80
N LYS A 101 -0.32 3.61 -24.73
CA LYS A 101 0.70 4.67 -24.62
C LYS A 101 0.44 5.61 -23.44
N ARG A 102 -0.81 6.06 -23.26
CA ARG A 102 -1.21 6.89 -22.12
C ARG A 102 -1.05 6.16 -20.79
N ALA A 103 -1.23 4.84 -20.79
CA ALA A 103 -1.01 3.96 -19.66
C ALA A 103 0.47 3.65 -19.38
N LYS A 104 1.37 3.97 -20.32
CA LYS A 104 2.78 3.55 -20.30
C LYS A 104 2.94 2.02 -20.16
N VAL A 105 2.07 1.25 -20.82
CA VAL A 105 2.17 -0.22 -20.87
C VAL A 105 3.38 -0.59 -21.74
N SER A 106 4.21 -1.52 -21.26
CA SER A 106 5.34 -2.07 -22.02
C SER A 106 4.87 -2.65 -23.37
N GLU A 107 5.59 -2.37 -24.45
CA GLU A 107 5.24 -2.83 -25.81
C GLU A 107 5.12 -4.36 -25.90
N GLU A 108 5.95 -5.09 -25.15
CA GLU A 108 5.92 -6.56 -25.01
C GLU A 108 4.56 -7.08 -24.53
N LEU A 109 3.77 -6.24 -23.84
CA LEU A 109 2.45 -6.62 -23.33
C LEU A 109 1.31 -6.16 -24.25
N TRP A 110 1.57 -5.43 -25.33
CA TRP A 110 0.48 -4.86 -26.14
C TRP A 110 -0.36 -5.95 -26.81
N VAL A 111 0.27 -6.99 -27.35
CA VAL A 111 -0.46 -8.07 -28.02
C VAL A 111 -1.32 -8.87 -27.05
N SER A 112 -0.80 -9.21 -25.86
CA SER A 112 -1.57 -9.93 -24.85
C SER A 112 -2.79 -9.14 -24.37
N HIS A 113 -2.65 -7.82 -24.18
CA HIS A 113 -3.77 -6.95 -23.85
C HIS A 113 -4.77 -6.84 -24.99
N LEU A 114 -4.30 -6.75 -26.24
CA LEU A 114 -5.17 -6.69 -27.42
C LEU A 114 -6.02 -7.96 -27.54
N ILE A 115 -5.41 -9.15 -27.42
CA ILE A 115 -6.11 -10.44 -27.51
C ILE A 115 -7.27 -10.52 -26.49
N GLY A 116 -7.06 -10.01 -25.27
CA GLY A 116 -8.11 -10.01 -24.23
C GLY A 116 -9.31 -9.11 -24.53
N LEU A 117 -9.18 -8.18 -25.49
CA LEU A 117 -10.21 -7.22 -25.87
C LEU A 117 -10.91 -7.56 -27.18
N LEU A 118 -10.36 -8.50 -27.95
CA LEU A 118 -10.92 -8.94 -29.22
C LEU A 118 -11.94 -10.07 -29.03
N PRO A 119 -12.90 -10.20 -29.97
CA PRO A 119 -13.70 -11.41 -30.12
C PRO A 119 -12.85 -12.66 -30.29
N ASN A 120 -13.40 -13.81 -29.91
CA ASN A 120 -12.68 -15.09 -29.90
C ASN A 120 -12.16 -15.49 -31.30
N ASP A 121 -12.97 -15.30 -32.34
CA ASP A 121 -12.59 -15.59 -33.73
C ASP A 121 -11.37 -14.79 -34.20
N MET A 122 -11.25 -13.52 -33.78
CA MET A 122 -10.06 -12.70 -34.08
C MET A 122 -8.84 -13.14 -33.27
N ALA A 123 -9.04 -13.43 -31.98
CA ALA A 123 -7.98 -13.93 -31.12
C ALA A 123 -7.41 -15.25 -31.65
N GLN A 124 -8.26 -16.16 -32.14
CA GLN A 124 -7.84 -17.39 -32.80
C GLN A 124 -7.05 -17.16 -34.08
N LEU A 125 -7.35 -16.08 -34.82
CA LEU A 125 -6.61 -15.74 -36.01
C LEU A 125 -5.16 -15.39 -35.67
N ILE A 126 -4.96 -14.62 -34.60
CA ILE A 126 -3.62 -14.28 -34.09
C ILE A 126 -2.91 -15.54 -33.56
N ALA A 127 -3.60 -16.37 -32.79
CA ALA A 127 -3.02 -17.59 -32.19
C ALA A 127 -2.61 -18.69 -33.19
N ARG A 128 -2.94 -18.53 -34.48
CA ARG A 128 -2.51 -19.44 -35.57
C ARG A 128 -1.21 -19.00 -36.23
N GLU A 129 -0.78 -17.77 -35.98
CA GLU A 129 0.49 -17.25 -36.45
C GLU A 129 1.62 -17.74 -35.51
N PRO A 130 2.86 -17.84 -36.00
CA PRO A 130 3.99 -18.27 -35.17
C PRO A 130 4.37 -17.20 -34.14
N ASP A 131 5.05 -17.61 -33.07
CA ASP A 131 5.36 -16.75 -31.93
C ASP A 131 6.13 -15.48 -32.35
N GLU A 132 7.06 -15.59 -33.32
CA GLU A 132 7.83 -14.46 -33.83
C GLU A 132 6.97 -13.38 -34.48
N VAL A 133 5.78 -13.75 -34.97
CA VAL A 133 4.79 -12.83 -35.55
C VAL A 133 3.86 -12.30 -34.46
N THR A 134 3.50 -13.11 -33.47
CA THR A 134 2.59 -12.69 -32.40
C THR A 134 3.26 -11.85 -31.32
N ASP A 135 4.58 -11.88 -31.22
CA ASP A 135 5.34 -11.01 -30.31
C ASP A 135 5.48 -9.58 -30.86
N ASP A 136 5.30 -9.38 -32.18
CA ASP A 136 5.36 -8.09 -32.84
C ASP A 136 3.96 -7.49 -33.04
N TYR A 137 3.68 -6.44 -32.27
CA TYR A 137 2.41 -5.71 -32.35
C TYR A 137 2.10 -5.19 -33.77
N GLU A 138 3.09 -4.69 -34.52
CA GLU A 138 2.83 -4.13 -35.84
C GLU A 138 2.46 -5.23 -36.83
N GLN A 139 3.06 -6.42 -36.72
CA GLN A 139 2.66 -7.57 -37.54
C GLN A 139 1.23 -8.01 -37.24
N VAL A 140 0.88 -8.16 -35.95
CA VAL A 140 -0.49 -8.49 -35.51
C VAL A 140 -1.50 -7.46 -36.01
N LYS A 141 -1.17 -6.16 -35.91
CA LYS A 141 -2.00 -5.07 -36.42
C LYS A 141 -2.20 -5.20 -37.93
N GLN A 142 -1.14 -5.43 -38.71
CA GLN A 142 -1.25 -5.61 -40.16
C GLN A 142 -2.14 -6.81 -40.53
N ILE A 143 -2.06 -7.91 -39.78
CA ILE A 143 -2.92 -9.09 -39.97
C ILE A 143 -4.40 -8.72 -39.77
N LEU A 144 -4.72 -8.06 -38.65
CA LEU A 144 -6.09 -7.62 -38.35
C LEU A 144 -6.60 -6.62 -39.40
N LEU A 145 -5.79 -5.64 -39.77
CA LEU A 145 -6.16 -4.65 -40.77
C LEU A 145 -6.38 -5.29 -42.15
N LYS A 146 -5.55 -6.24 -42.59
CA LYS A 146 -5.74 -6.93 -43.87
C LYS A 146 -7.02 -7.77 -43.88
N ARG A 147 -7.35 -8.43 -42.77
CA ARG A 147 -8.51 -9.33 -42.67
C ARG A 147 -9.84 -8.58 -42.54
N TYR A 148 -9.84 -7.44 -41.86
CA TYR A 148 -11.04 -6.68 -41.54
C TYR A 148 -11.13 -5.33 -42.29
N LYS A 149 -10.29 -5.11 -43.32
CA LYS A 149 -10.22 -3.87 -44.12
C LYS A 149 -11.52 -3.46 -44.84
N PHE A 150 -12.54 -4.32 -44.85
CA PHE A 150 -13.80 -4.12 -45.56
C PHE A 150 -14.92 -3.45 -44.75
N SER A 151 -14.72 -3.08 -43.47
CA SER A 151 -15.83 -2.50 -42.68
C SER A 151 -16.13 -1.01 -42.94
N ALA A 152 -15.34 -0.33 -43.76
CA ALA A 152 -15.51 1.11 -44.03
C ALA A 152 -16.42 1.42 -45.24
N GLU A 153 -16.89 0.41 -46.00
CA GLU A 153 -17.71 0.61 -47.21
C GLU A 153 -19.23 0.48 -46.99
N MET A 154 -19.72 0.57 -45.76
CA MET A 154 -21.16 0.61 -45.49
C MET A 154 -21.59 1.91 -44.82
N PHE A 155 -21.41 3.04 -45.51
CA PHE A 155 -22.22 4.25 -45.35
C PHE A 155 -22.37 4.98 -46.67
#